data_AF-A0A2W4KUC3-F1
#
_entry.id   AF-A0A2W4KUC3-F1
#
_cell.length_a   1.000
_cell.length_b   1.000
_cell.length_c   1.000
_cell.angle_alpha   90.00
_cell.angle_beta   90.00
_cell.angle_gamma   90.00
#
_symmetry.space_group_name_H-M   'P 1'
#
loop_
_entity.id
_entity.type
_entity.pdbx_description
1 polymer ?
#
loop_
_entity_poly.entity_id
_entity_poly.type
_entity_poly.pdbx_seq_one_letter_code
_entity_poly.pdbx_strand_id
1 'polypeptide(L)'
;MVGDTNGRKIKHFLKALNMHRKKTGLKNEKAVDSYITLLKREEKEGLTAWIKNAKVKAAAKLKKYGIGQQKIKEVLETKGLAHLSSKVA
;
A
#
# COMPACT_ATOMS: atom_id res chain seq x y z
N MET A 1 -43.03 -17.36 14.81
CA MET A 1 -42.15 -17.37 13.62
C MET A 1 -40.71 -17.14 14.10
N VAL A 2 -39.88 -18.18 14.06
CA VAL A 2 -38.44 -18.05 14.34
C VAL A 2 -37.85 -17.37 13.10
N GLY A 3 -37.52 -16.09 13.21
CA GLY A 3 -36.91 -15.35 12.11
C GLY A 3 -35.62 -16.04 11.67
N ASP A 4 -35.46 -16.23 10.37
CA ASP A 4 -34.32 -16.92 9.76
C ASP A 4 -33.00 -16.27 10.20
N THR A 5 -32.34 -16.88 11.18
CA THR A 5 -31.10 -16.35 11.80
C THR A 5 -29.85 -16.70 10.99
N ASN A 6 -29.99 -17.40 9.86
CA ASN A 6 -28.87 -17.84 9.03
C ASN A 6 -28.03 -16.65 8.53
N GLY A 7 -28.68 -15.56 8.10
CA GLY A 7 -27.97 -14.35 7.66
C GLY A 7 -27.13 -13.68 8.75
N ARG A 8 -27.59 -13.72 10.01
CA ARG A 8 -26.85 -13.17 11.17
C ARG A 8 -25.61 -14.03 11.48
N LYS A 9 -25.74 -15.36 11.42
CA LYS A 9 -24.62 -16.30 11.61
C LYS A 9 -23.53 -16.13 10.54
N ILE A 10 -23.92 -15.97 9.26
CA ILE A 10 -22.99 -15.76 8.14
C ILE A 10 -22.17 -14.48 8.33
N LYS A 11 -22.82 -13.38 8.76
CA LYS A 11 -22.15 -12.08 8.94
C LYS A 11 -21.05 -12.11 10.01
N HIS A 12 -21.25 -12.88 11.08
CA HIS A 12 -20.25 -13.05 12.15
C HIS A 12 -19.19 -14.09 11.80
N PHE A 13 -19.54 -15.14 11.04
CA PHE A 13 -18.58 -16.12 10.52
C PHE A 13 -17.54 -15.46 9.60
N LEU A 14 -17.98 -14.59 8.69
CA LEU A 14 -17.09 -13.79 7.83
C LEU A 14 -16.24 -12.77 8.61
N LYS A 15 -16.74 -12.26 9.74
CA LYS A 15 -15.99 -11.37 10.65
C LYS A 15 -14.96 -12.13 11.50
N ALA A 16 -15.22 -13.40 11.82
CA ALA A 16 -14.24 -14.31 12.46
C ALA A 16 -13.18 -14.79 11.47
N LEU A 17 -13.51 -14.84 10.17
CA LEU A 17 -12.55 -14.85 9.06
C LEU A 17 -11.78 -13.53 8.90
N ASN A 18 -11.76 -12.64 9.91
CA ASN A 18 -10.64 -11.73 10.15
C ASN A 18 -9.37 -12.56 10.45
N MET A 19 -8.92 -13.18 9.37
CA MET A 19 -7.63 -13.74 9.07
C MET A 19 -6.61 -12.70 9.51
N HIS A 20 -6.13 -12.81 10.75
CA HIS A 20 -4.97 -12.05 11.19
C HIS A 20 -3.86 -12.34 10.18
N ARG A 21 -3.66 -11.42 9.23
CA ARG A 21 -2.60 -11.56 8.23
C ARG A 21 -1.32 -11.73 9.02
N LYS A 22 -0.59 -12.83 8.79
CA LYS A 22 0.68 -13.11 9.49
C LYS A 22 1.47 -11.80 9.51
N LYS A 23 1.85 -11.34 10.71
CA LYS A 23 2.67 -10.14 10.87
C LYS A 23 4.01 -10.44 10.22
N THR A 24 4.11 -10.18 8.92
CA THR A 24 5.37 -10.31 8.20
C THR A 24 6.27 -9.16 8.64
N GLY A 25 7.47 -9.48 9.14
CA GLY A 25 8.50 -8.54 9.58
C GLY A 25 9.04 -7.62 8.47
N LEU A 26 8.53 -7.78 7.25
CA LEU A 26 8.89 -7.08 6.01
C LEU A 26 8.31 -5.66 5.98
N LYS A 27 8.62 -4.84 6.99
CA LYS A 27 8.13 -3.46 7.11
C LYS A 27 8.70 -2.56 6.01
N ASN A 28 9.94 -2.84 5.58
CA ASN A 28 10.66 -2.06 4.57
C ASN A 28 10.05 -2.26 3.18
N GLU A 29 9.86 -3.52 2.77
CA GLU A 29 9.24 -3.87 1.49
C GLU A 29 7.83 -3.28 1.38
N LYS A 30 7.02 -3.41 2.44
CA LYS A 30 5.68 -2.81 2.47
C LYS A 30 5.69 -1.28 2.36
N ALA A 31 6.71 -0.62 2.89
CA ALA A 31 6.85 0.83 2.75
C ALA A 31 7.17 1.23 1.31
N VAL A 32 8.08 0.51 0.66
CA VAL A 32 8.41 0.70 -0.75
C VAL A 32 7.20 0.42 -1.64
N ASP A 33 6.52 -0.71 -1.43
CA ASP A 33 5.32 -1.08 -2.17
C ASP A 33 4.23 -0.01 -2.05
N SER A 34 3.98 0.46 -0.83
CA SER A 34 3.00 1.52 -0.60
C SER A 34 3.35 2.80 -1.36
N TYR A 35 4.64 3.16 -1.45
CA TYR A 35 5.09 4.32 -2.20
C TYR A 35 4.89 4.12 -3.70
N ILE A 36 5.25 2.94 -4.23
CA ILE A 36 5.05 2.59 -5.65
C ILE A 36 3.56 2.62 -6.02
N THR A 37 2.68 2.13 -5.14
CA THR A 37 1.21 2.21 -5.37
C THR A 37 0.74 3.65 -5.52
N LEU A 38 1.29 4.59 -4.76
CA LEU A 38 0.97 6.01 -4.90
C LEU A 38 1.47 6.58 -6.23
N LEU A 39 2.66 6.19 -6.69
CA LEU A 39 3.19 6.61 -8.00
C LEU A 39 2.31 6.10 -9.15
N LYS A 40 1.84 4.84 -9.07
CA LYS A 40 0.90 4.29 -10.05
C LYS A 40 -0.43 5.05 -10.07
N ARG A 41 -0.93 5.42 -8.89
CA ARG A 41 -2.16 6.23 -8.78
C ARG A 41 -1.96 7.63 -9.33
N GLU A 42 -0.84 8.25 -9.05
CA GLU A 42 -0.47 9.57 -9.60
C GLU A 42 -0.40 9.55 -11.12
N GLU A 43 0.07 8.45 -11.73
CA GLU A 43 0.05 8.28 -13.17
C GLU A 43 -1.37 8.13 -13.73
N LYS A 44 -2.25 7.40 -13.04
CA LYS A 44 -3.61 7.15 -13.51
C LYS A 44 -4.58 8.33 -13.28
N GLU A 45 -4.51 8.95 -12.12
CA GLU A 45 -5.49 9.93 -11.62
C GLU A 45 -4.94 11.36 -11.67
N GLY A 46 -3.64 11.54 -11.91
CA GLY A 46 -2.96 12.83 -11.82
C GLY A 46 -2.59 13.21 -10.39
N LEU A 47 -1.99 14.40 -10.21
CA LEU A 47 -1.56 14.89 -8.91
C LEU A 47 -2.73 15.49 -8.12
N THR A 48 -3.49 14.64 -7.42
CA THR A 48 -4.55 15.10 -6.52
C THR A 48 -3.97 15.56 -5.17
N ALA A 49 -4.71 16.42 -4.45
CA ALA A 49 -4.32 16.85 -3.10
C ALA A 49 -4.13 15.65 -2.14
N TRP A 50 -4.94 14.60 -2.30
CA TRP A 50 -4.79 13.37 -1.52
C TRP A 50 -3.47 12.64 -1.83
N ILE A 51 -3.14 12.48 -3.12
CA ILE A 51 -1.90 11.82 -3.55
C ILE A 51 -0.68 12.60 -3.06
N LYS A 52 -0.70 13.94 -3.17
CA LYS A 52 0.37 14.80 -2.65
C LYS A 52 0.60 14.56 -1.15
N ASN A 53 -0.46 14.61 -0.36
CA ASN A 53 -0.38 14.39 1.09
C ASN A 53 0.05 12.95 1.44
N ALA A 54 -0.42 11.97 0.69
CA ALA A 54 -0.04 10.57 0.87
C ALA A 54 1.44 10.33 0.53
N LYS A 55 1.97 10.94 -0.54
CA LYS A 55 3.39 10.86 -0.90
C LYS A 55 4.28 11.44 0.20
N VAL A 56 3.92 12.57 0.79
CA VAL A 56 4.68 13.17 1.92
C VAL A 56 4.74 12.20 3.10
N LYS A 57 3.62 11.58 3.49
CA LYS A 57 3.59 10.60 4.58
C LYS A 57 4.40 9.34 4.26
N ALA A 58 4.31 8.85 3.03
CA ALA A 58 5.07 7.68 2.58
C ALA A 58 6.57 7.97 2.51
N ALA A 59 6.99 9.13 2.01
CA ALA A 59 8.38 9.58 1.99
C ALA A 59 8.96 9.72 3.40
N ALA A 60 8.21 10.30 4.34
CA ALA A 60 8.62 10.37 5.75
C ALA A 60 8.81 8.98 6.36
N LYS A 61 7.95 8.01 6.00
CA LYS A 61 8.06 6.62 6.46
C LYS A 61 9.28 5.90 5.86
N LEU A 62 9.59 6.15 4.58
CA LEU A 62 10.80 5.65 3.92
C LEU A 62 12.06 6.21 4.58
N LYS A 63 12.09 7.52 4.88
CA LYS A 63 13.18 8.17 5.61
C LYS A 63 13.36 7.57 7.01
N LYS A 64 12.27 7.35 7.74
CA LYS A 64 12.29 6.70 9.07
C LYS A 64 12.91 5.30 9.04
N TYR A 65 12.73 4.57 7.94
CA TYR A 65 13.29 3.23 7.76
C TYR A 65 14.66 3.21 7.09
N GLY A 66 15.26 4.37 6.81
CA GLY A 66 16.57 4.46 6.15
C GLY A 66 16.58 3.99 4.70
N ILE A 67 15.41 3.97 4.04
CA ILE A 67 15.29 3.50 2.66
C ILE A 67 15.63 4.66 1.73
N GLY A 68 16.77 4.55 1.04
CA GLY A 68 17.23 5.54 0.07
C GLY A 68 16.44 5.48 -1.25
N GLN A 69 16.48 6.59 -1.99
CA GLN A 69 15.83 6.68 -3.31
C GLN A 69 16.39 5.67 -4.32
N GLN A 70 17.68 5.34 -4.24
CA GLN A 70 18.30 4.32 -5.08
C GLN A 70 17.60 2.96 -4.94
N LYS A 71 17.24 2.58 -3.71
CA LYS A 71 16.52 1.33 -3.46
C LYS A 71 15.14 1.31 -4.10
N ILE A 72 14.47 2.47 -4.13
CA ILE A 72 13.16 2.62 -4.77
C ILE A 72 13.31 2.49 -6.30
N LYS A 73 14.36 3.10 -6.88
CA LYS A 73 14.65 2.98 -8.31
C LYS A 73 14.94 1.54 -8.72
N GLU A 74 15.77 0.81 -7.97
CA GLU A 74 16.02 -0.63 -8.20
C GLU A 74 14.70 -1.44 -8.21
N VAL A 75 13.82 -1.19 -7.23
CA VAL A 75 12.54 -1.92 -7.16
C VAL A 75 11.59 -1.52 -8.29
N LEU A 76 11.62 -0.26 -8.74
CA LEU A 76 10.87 0.18 -9.91
C LEU A 76 11.37 -0.51 -11.19
N GLU A 77 12.69 -0.60 -11.38
CA GLU A 77 13.29 -1.32 -12.52
C GLU A 77 12.95 -2.81 -12.49
N THR A 78 13.11 -3.46 -11.35
CA THR A 78 12.77 -4.89 -11.17
C THR A 78 11.31 -5.19 -11.48
N LYS A 79 10.42 -4.22 -11.26
CA LYS A 79 8.97 -4.33 -11.53
C LYS A 79 8.56 -3.88 -12.92
N GLY A 80 9.50 -3.49 -13.79
CA GLY A 80 9.22 -2.98 -15.13
C GLY A 80 8.52 -1.61 -15.13
N LEU A 81 8.71 -0.81 -14.08
CA LEU A 81 8.10 0.50 -13.86
C LEU A 81 9.14 1.62 -13.91
N ALA A 82 10.20 1.43 -14.70
CA ALA A 82 11.32 2.36 -14.79
C ALA A 82 10.86 3.77 -15.24
N HIS A 83 9.77 3.89 -15.99
CA HIS A 83 9.19 5.18 -16.42
C HIS A 83 8.72 6.05 -15.25
N LEU A 84 8.32 5.43 -14.12
CA LEU A 84 7.92 6.15 -12.90
C LEU A 84 9.12 6.67 -12.09
N SER A 85 10.35 6.31 -12.46
CA SER A 85 11.57 6.78 -11.76
C SER A 85 11.71 8.30 -11.79
N SER A 86 11.21 8.96 -12.83
CA SER A 86 11.15 10.43 -12.97
C SER A 86 10.30 11.11 -11.91
N LYS A 87 9.34 10.40 -11.32
CA LYS A 87 8.42 10.90 -10.27
C LYS A 87 8.93 10.66 -8.85
N VAL A 88 10.12 10.04 -8.72
CA VAL A 88 10.86 9.88 -7.46
C VAL A 88 11.72 11.12 -7.27
N ALA A 89 11.14 12.12 -6.60
CA ALA A 89 11.83 13.35 -6.19
C ALA A 89 12.23 13.28 -4.71
#